data_AF-A0A0W8DNI2-F1
#
_entry.id   AF-A0A0W8DNI2-F1
#
_cell.length_a   1.000
_cell.length_b   1.000
_cell.length_c   1.000
_cell.angle_alpha   90.00
_cell.angle_beta   90.00
_cell.angle_gamma   90.00
#
_symmetry.space_group_name_H-M   'P 1'
#
loop_
_entity.id
_entity.type
_entity.pdbx_description
1 polymer ?
#
loop_
_entity_poly.entity_id
_entity_poly.type
_entity_poly.pdbx_seq_one_letter_code
_entity_poly.pdbx_strand_id
1 'polypeptide(L)'
;MVKLIYESYDELFPIEDGSTTQANIDEIYCLSFVMPNCLVRLSRHPNPERFQREESGIFDSLVREDPRGTYHDLEKDQTYYVIIEQEADQLRRDQEATKALWDGELQKQKKADKDDGRGFESCSCIYGNPCVDEYGCRDWHSRFAIATKNGWKGF
;
A
#
# COMPACT_ATOMS: atom_id res chain seq x y z
N MET A 1 24.96 16.49 22.45
CA MET A 1 23.84 15.61 22.10
C MET A 1 22.96 16.39 21.14
N VAL A 2 22.18 15.72 20.31
CA VAL A 2 21.20 16.35 19.44
C VAL A 2 19.83 15.83 19.80
N LYS A 3 18.81 16.69 19.68
CA LYS A 3 17.43 16.29 19.92
C LYS A 3 16.83 15.85 18.60
N LEU A 4 16.46 14.57 18.49
CA LEU A 4 15.73 14.08 17.32
C LEU A 4 14.25 13.95 17.70
N ILE A 5 13.39 14.50 16.86
CA ILE A 5 11.94 14.39 16.99
C ILE A 5 11.45 13.45 15.91
N TYR A 6 10.87 12.33 16.33
CA TYR A 6 10.14 11.41 15.47
C TYR A 6 8.68 11.40 15.90
N GLU A 7 7.80 11.99 15.10
CA GLU A 7 6.38 12.19 15.43
C GLU A 7 6.15 12.83 16.82
N SER A 8 5.73 12.05 17.82
CA SER A 8 5.53 12.47 19.21
C SER A 8 6.70 12.18 20.13
N TYR A 9 7.71 11.44 19.66
CA TYR A 9 8.87 11.06 20.44
C TYR A 9 9.98 12.10 20.29
N ASP A 10 10.61 12.44 21.40
CA ASP A 10 11.72 13.39 21.44
C ASP A 10 12.89 12.83 22.24
N GLU A 11 13.87 12.26 21.54
CA GLU A 11 14.99 11.56 22.15
C GLU A 11 16.32 12.30 21.92
N LEU A 12 17.26 12.10 22.84
CA LEU A 12 18.57 12.73 22.80
C LEU A 12 19.61 11.73 22.29
N PHE A 13 20.25 12.09 21.18
CA PHE A 13 21.24 11.24 20.54
C PHE A 13 22.66 11.76 20.80
N PRO A 14 23.63 10.88 21.10
CA PRO A 14 25.03 11.24 21.08
C PRO A 14 25.44 11.59 19.64
N ILE A 15 26.25 12.63 19.50
CA ILE A 15 26.91 12.98 18.24
C ILE A 15 28.41 12.88 18.46
N GLU A 16 29.10 12.28 17.49
CA GLU A 16 30.56 12.22 17.44
C GLU A 16 31.01 13.11 16.27
N ASP A 17 31.80 14.14 16.57
CA ASP A 17 32.30 15.12 15.58
C ASP A 17 31.23 15.77 14.68
N GLY A 18 30.03 16.02 15.23
CA GLY A 18 28.93 16.61 14.47
C GLY A 18 28.31 15.65 13.46
N SER A 19 28.53 14.34 13.64
CA SER A 19 27.94 13.29 12.83
C SER A 19 27.14 12.29 13.69
N THR A 20 26.15 11.66 13.06
CA THR A 20 25.44 10.51 13.62
C THR A 20 25.09 9.55 12.50
N THR A 21 24.84 8.29 12.83
CA THR A 21 24.51 7.25 11.85
C THR A 21 23.07 6.78 12.02
N GLN A 22 22.49 6.30 10.92
CA GLN A 22 21.17 5.68 10.92
C GLN A 22 21.12 4.49 11.88
N ALA A 23 22.20 3.72 12.01
CA ALA A 23 22.27 2.60 12.96
C ALA A 23 22.07 3.08 14.41
N ASN A 24 22.69 4.19 14.81
CA ASN A 24 22.52 4.75 16.15
C ASN A 24 21.10 5.28 16.40
N ILE A 25 20.46 5.83 15.36
CA ILE A 25 19.05 6.23 15.42
C ILE A 25 18.13 5.01 15.54
N ASP A 26 18.43 3.97 14.77
CA ASP A 26 17.67 2.73 14.70
C ASP A 26 17.79 1.89 15.97
N GLU A 27 18.90 1.96 16.70
CA GLU A 27 19.05 1.31 18.02
C GLU A 27 18.08 1.85 19.07
N ILE A 28 17.67 3.12 18.98
CA ILE A 28 16.74 3.76 19.92
C ILE A 28 15.30 3.67 19.42
N TYR A 29 15.07 4.05 18.16
CA TYR A 29 13.72 4.10 17.60
C TYR A 29 13.24 2.76 17.01
N CYS A 30 14.13 1.78 16.82
CA CYS A 30 13.82 0.47 16.25
C CYS A 30 13.01 0.56 14.94
N LEU A 31 13.37 1.51 14.07
CA LEU A 31 12.60 1.83 12.86
C LEU A 31 12.67 0.68 11.85
N SER A 32 13.83 0.02 11.73
CA SER A 32 14.05 -1.13 10.85
C SER A 32 13.27 -2.37 11.28
N PHE A 33 12.97 -2.49 12.58
CA PHE A 33 12.15 -3.58 13.12
C PHE A 33 10.67 -3.44 12.72
N VAL A 34 10.16 -2.21 12.74
CA VAL A 34 8.77 -1.90 12.36
C VAL A 34 8.63 -1.80 10.84
N MET A 35 9.63 -1.24 10.16
CA MET A 35 9.67 -1.03 8.72
C MET A 35 11.00 -1.51 8.12
N PRO A 36 11.06 -2.77 7.65
CA PRO A 36 12.27 -3.29 7.03
C PRO A 36 12.61 -2.50 5.76
N ASN A 37 13.91 -2.26 5.53
CA ASN A 37 14.45 -1.44 4.42
C ASN A 37 13.98 0.03 4.43
N CYS A 38 13.68 0.60 5.59
CA CYS A 38 13.40 2.02 5.71
C CYS A 38 14.66 2.88 5.55
N LEU A 39 14.51 4.02 4.90
CA LEU A 39 15.53 5.05 4.76
C LEU A 39 15.22 6.16 5.74
N VAL A 40 16.09 6.34 6.72
CA VAL A 40 15.96 7.44 7.68
C VAL A 40 16.63 8.67 7.08
N ARG A 41 15.96 9.81 7.18
CA ARG A 41 16.48 11.13 6.79
C ARG A 41 16.28 12.11 7.93
N LEU A 42 17.17 13.09 8.05
CA LEU A 42 17.06 14.14 9.04
C LEU A 42 16.71 15.46 8.36
N SER A 43 15.77 16.20 8.95
CA SER A 43 15.36 17.53 8.54
C SER A 43 15.60 18.54 9.65
N ARG A 44 15.95 19.77 9.28
CA ARG A 44 16.06 20.92 10.19
C ARG A 44 14.69 21.48 10.57
N HIS A 45 13.68 21.22 9.74
CA HIS A 45 12.33 21.76 9.86
C HIS A 45 11.30 20.64 10.01
N PRO A 46 10.16 20.90 10.69
CA PRO A 46 9.06 19.95 10.74
C PRO A 46 8.42 19.80 9.36
N ASN A 47 7.76 18.65 9.12
CA ASN A 47 7.16 18.32 7.82
C ASN A 47 6.30 19.43 7.20
N PRO A 48 5.39 20.12 7.93
CA PRO A 48 4.59 21.19 7.35
C PRO A 48 5.43 22.35 6.79
N GLU A 49 6.48 22.75 7.52
CA GLU A 49 7.36 23.85 7.08
C GLU A 49 8.26 23.40 5.93
N ARG A 50 8.76 22.15 5.97
CA ARG A 50 9.52 21.56 4.87
C ARG A 50 8.71 21.59 3.57
N PHE A 51 7.46 21.13 3.58
CA PHE A 51 6.62 21.12 2.38
C PHE A 51 6.40 22.53 1.83
N GLN A 52 6.16 23.52 2.69
CA GLN A 52 6.00 24.92 2.25
C GLN A 52 7.29 25.47 1.59
N ARG A 53 8.46 25.11 2.12
CA ARG A 53 9.77 25.50 1.56
C ARG A 53 10.03 24.81 0.22
N GLU A 54 9.74 23.51 0.13
CA GLU A 54 9.87 22.75 -1.11
C GLU A 54 8.93 23.26 -2.20
N GLU A 55 7.68 23.61 -1.86
CA GLU A 55 6.73 24.27 -2.78
C GLU A 55 7.23 25.65 -3.24
N SER A 56 7.96 26.35 -2.37
CA SER A 56 8.62 27.62 -2.68
C SER A 56 9.93 27.46 -3.47
N GLY A 57 10.33 26.22 -3.79
CA GLY A 57 11.55 25.89 -4.53
C GLY A 57 12.84 25.87 -3.69
N ILE A 58 12.73 25.87 -2.37
CA ILE A 58 13.87 25.86 -1.43
C ILE A 58 14.01 24.45 -0.84
N PHE A 59 15.10 23.77 -1.20
CA PHE A 59 15.41 22.40 -0.77
C PHE A 59 16.57 22.35 0.23
N ASP A 60 16.55 23.23 1.24
CA ASP A 60 17.62 23.37 2.26
C ASP A 60 17.32 22.62 3.57
N SER A 61 16.13 22.02 3.65
CA SER A 61 15.61 21.52 4.92
C SER A 61 16.21 20.18 5.32
N LEU A 62 16.71 19.39 4.38
CA LEU A 62 17.33 18.09 4.67
C LEU A 62 18.80 18.25 5.07
N VAL A 63 19.19 17.50 6.10
CA VAL A 63 20.59 17.39 6.56
C VAL A 63 21.40 16.63 5.52
N ARG A 64 22.67 17.01 5.36
CA ARG A 64 23.57 16.38 4.40
C ARG A 64 23.90 14.95 4.85
N GLU A 65 23.73 14.01 3.92
CA GLU A 65 24.09 12.59 4.09
C GLU A 65 25.22 12.22 3.13
N ASP A 66 26.35 11.75 3.65
CA ASP A 66 27.53 11.41 2.83
C ASP A 66 28.51 10.48 3.59
N PRO A 67 28.42 9.14 3.53
CA PRO A 67 27.54 8.30 2.72
C PRO A 67 26.12 8.17 3.29
N ARG A 68 25.21 7.57 2.51
CA ARG A 68 23.80 7.38 2.87
C ARG A 68 23.64 6.71 4.25
N GLY A 69 22.79 7.27 5.10
CA GLY A 69 22.65 6.83 6.49
C GLY A 69 23.75 7.34 7.44
N THR A 70 24.65 8.20 6.99
CA THR A 70 25.58 8.97 7.85
C THR A 70 25.27 10.45 7.68
N TYR A 71 24.79 11.09 8.74
CA TYR A 71 24.42 12.50 8.72
C TYR A 71 25.59 13.32 9.24
N HIS A 72 25.90 14.40 8.52
CA HIS A 72 26.96 15.34 8.86
C HIS A 72 26.38 16.72 9.15
N ASP A 73 27.24 17.61 9.66
CA ASP A 73 26.89 19.00 9.96
C ASP A 73 25.77 19.12 11.03
N LEU A 74 25.76 18.20 12.00
CA LEU A 74 24.86 18.24 13.15
C LEU A 74 25.42 19.17 14.23
N GLU A 75 24.60 20.14 14.63
CA GLU A 75 24.93 21.10 15.68
C GLU A 75 24.50 20.57 17.04
N LYS A 76 25.39 20.71 18.04
CA LYS A 76 25.12 20.29 19.40
C LYS A 76 23.94 21.09 19.98
N ASP A 77 23.05 20.40 20.69
CA ASP A 77 21.86 20.93 21.36
C ASP A 77 20.80 21.50 20.38
N GLN A 78 20.94 21.20 19.09
CA GLN A 78 19.95 21.53 18.06
C GLN A 78 18.90 20.43 17.94
N THR A 79 17.69 20.83 17.51
CA THR A 79 16.58 19.91 17.24
C THR A 79 16.48 19.60 15.76
N TYR A 80 16.39 18.32 15.42
CA TYR A 80 16.16 17.82 14.07
C TYR A 80 14.94 16.89 14.05
N TYR A 81 14.31 16.78 12.88
CA TYR A 81 13.12 15.97 12.65
C TYR A 81 13.48 14.75 11.83
N VAL A 82 13.07 13.58 12.30
CA VAL A 82 13.32 12.30 11.64
C VAL A 82 12.21 12.07 10.61
N ILE A 83 12.62 11.85 9.37
CA ILE A 83 11.75 11.52 8.24
C ILE A 83 12.09 10.10 7.81
N ILE A 84 11.06 9.29 7.57
CA ILE A 84 11.25 7.94 7.07
C ILE A 84 10.72 7.88 5.64
N GLU A 85 11.60 7.51 4.72
CA GLU A 85 11.24 7.21 3.34
C GLU A 85 11.29 5.69 3.14
N GLN A 86 10.27 5.11 2.49
CA GLN A 86 10.36 3.74 2.00
C GLN A 86 11.23 3.69 0.75
N GLU A 87 12.11 2.70 0.67
CA GLU A 87 12.91 2.46 -0.53
C GLU A 87 11.98 2.17 -1.73
N ALA A 88 12.06 3.01 -2.77
CA ALA A 88 11.15 2.99 -3.92
C ALA A 88 11.10 1.64 -4.66
N ASP A 89 12.18 0.86 -4.62
CA ASP A 89 12.23 -0.48 -5.23
C ASP A 89 11.49 -1.55 -4.44
N GLN A 90 11.31 -1.37 -3.13
CA GLN A 90 10.43 -2.23 -2.33
C GLN A 90 8.97 -1.83 -2.52
N LEU A 91 8.67 -0.53 -2.49
CA LEU A 91 7.32 -0.03 -2.72
C LEU A 91 6.75 -0.51 -4.06
N ARG A 92 7.56 -0.51 -5.13
CA ARG A 92 7.14 -1.03 -6.44
C ARG A 92 6.88 -2.54 -6.41
N ARG A 93 7.75 -3.33 -5.78
CA ARG A 93 7.58 -4.78 -5.67
C ARG A 93 6.37 -5.17 -4.81
N ASP A 94 6.14 -4.45 -3.71
CA ASP A 94 4.99 -4.68 -2.83
C ASP A 94 3.68 -4.24 -3.49
N GLN A 95 3.68 -3.15 -4.26
CA GLN A 95 2.54 -2.75 -5.10
C GLN A 95 2.25 -3.79 -6.18
N GLU A 96 3.28 -4.32 -6.85
CA GLU A 96 3.15 -5.38 -7.85
C GLU A 96 2.60 -6.68 -7.22
N ALA A 97 3.12 -7.09 -6.06
CA ALA A 97 2.68 -8.28 -5.33
C ALA A 97 1.24 -8.15 -4.82
N THR A 98 0.87 -6.99 -4.28
CA THR A 98 -0.49 -6.70 -3.80
C THR A 98 -1.48 -6.68 -4.96
N LYS A 99 -1.11 -6.06 -6.09
CA LYS A 99 -1.94 -6.07 -7.30
C LYS A 99 -2.15 -7.48 -7.84
N ALA A 100 -1.13 -8.33 -7.84
CA ALA A 100 -1.24 -9.71 -8.30
C ALA A 100 -2.16 -10.57 -7.41
N LEU A 101 -2.09 -10.39 -6.08
CA LEU A 101 -3.00 -11.06 -5.14
C LEU A 101 -4.44 -10.58 -5.33
N TRP A 102 -4.64 -9.27 -5.46
CA TRP A 102 -5.95 -8.67 -5.65
C TRP A 102 -6.58 -9.05 -7.00
N ASP A 103 -5.79 -9.13 -8.07
CA ASP A 103 -6.24 -9.61 -9.38
C ASP A 103 -6.68 -11.09 -9.32
N GLY A 104 -5.97 -11.92 -8.55
CA GLY A 104 -6.36 -13.32 -8.29
C GLY A 104 -7.66 -13.45 -7.50
N GLU A 105 -7.86 -12.59 -6.49
CA GLU A 105 -9.06 -12.58 -5.65
C GLU A 105 -10.28 -12.02 -6.41
N LEU A 106 -10.11 -11.00 -7.26
CA LEU A 106 -11.14 -10.50 -8.17
C LEU A 106 -11.56 -11.54 -9.21
N GLN A 107 -10.61 -12.34 -9.71
CA GLN A 107 -10.94 -13.44 -10.62
C GLN A 107 -11.71 -14.57 -9.92
N LYS A 108 -11.42 -14.85 -8.65
CA LYS A 108 -12.21 -15.79 -7.83
C LYS A 108 -13.61 -15.26 -7.52
N GLN A 109 -13.75 -13.98 -7.17
CA GLN A 109 -15.06 -13.33 -7.00
C GLN A 109 -15.88 -13.35 -8.29
N LYS A 110 -15.29 -13.01 -9.44
CA LYS A 110 -15.97 -13.11 -10.75
C LYS A 110 -16.39 -14.54 -11.14
N LYS A 111 -15.74 -15.57 -10.58
CA LYS A 111 -16.13 -16.97 -10.77
C LYS A 111 -17.25 -17.41 -9.82
N ALA A 112 -17.32 -16.82 -8.63
CA ALA A 112 -18.39 -17.03 -7.66
C ALA A 112 -19.69 -16.29 -8.05
N ASP A 113 -19.58 -15.18 -8.79
CA ASP A 113 -20.69 -14.36 -9.30
C ASP A 113 -21.43 -14.99 -10.52
N LYS A 114 -21.54 -16.32 -10.53
CA LYS A 114 -22.64 -17.00 -11.24
C LYS A 114 -23.86 -17.12 -10.32
N ASP A 115 -24.10 -16.09 -9.53
CA ASP A 115 -25.30 -15.93 -8.70
C ASP A 115 -25.93 -14.59 -9.09
N ASP A 116 -27.13 -14.63 -9.66
CA ASP A 116 -27.71 -13.52 -10.40
C ASP A 116 -28.57 -12.57 -9.53
N GLY A 117 -28.32 -12.53 -8.22
CA GLY A 117 -28.68 -11.41 -7.35
C GLY A 117 -30.18 -11.10 -7.28
N ARG A 118 -31.05 -12.03 -7.67
CA ARG A 118 -32.50 -11.83 -7.74
C ARG A 118 -33.31 -12.93 -7.06
N GLY A 119 -32.89 -13.45 -5.90
CA GLY A 119 -33.76 -14.21 -4.98
C GLY A 119 -34.60 -15.38 -5.53
N PHE A 120 -34.36 -15.81 -6.78
CA PHE A 120 -35.05 -16.89 -7.47
C PHE A 120 -33.99 -17.95 -7.75
N GLU A 121 -33.99 -18.98 -6.91
CA GLU A 121 -32.89 -19.92 -6.71
C GLU A 121 -32.63 -20.91 -7.88
N SER A 122 -33.25 -20.76 -9.07
CA SER A 122 -33.39 -21.94 -9.95
C SER A 122 -33.56 -21.71 -11.45
N CYS A 123 -32.97 -20.67 -12.05
CA CYS A 123 -32.96 -20.57 -13.52
C CYS A 123 -32.15 -21.73 -14.14
N SER A 124 -32.83 -22.83 -14.47
CA SER A 124 -32.20 -24.07 -14.96
C SER A 124 -31.58 -23.92 -16.37
N CYS A 125 -32.05 -22.91 -17.11
CA CYS A 125 -31.69 -22.62 -18.49
C CYS A 125 -30.19 -22.36 -18.67
N ILE A 126 -29.55 -21.72 -17.68
CA ILE A 126 -28.11 -21.42 -17.70
C ILE A 126 -27.24 -22.65 -17.42
N TYR A 127 -27.84 -23.73 -16.91
CA TYR A 127 -27.18 -25.01 -16.63
C TYR A 127 -27.44 -26.07 -17.71
N GLY A 128 -28.02 -25.69 -18.85
CA GLY A 128 -28.24 -26.60 -19.97
C GLY A 128 -29.53 -27.42 -19.89
N ASN A 129 -30.51 -26.97 -19.09
CA ASN A 129 -31.84 -27.56 -19.04
C ASN A 129 -32.92 -26.46 -19.18
N PRO A 130 -33.84 -26.52 -20.16
CA PRO A 130 -34.89 -25.50 -20.28
C PRO A 130 -35.71 -25.38 -18.99
N CYS A 131 -35.96 -24.14 -18.58
CA CYS A 131 -36.77 -23.87 -17.40
C CYS A 131 -38.23 -24.29 -17.66
N VAL A 132 -38.89 -24.82 -16.63
CA VAL A 132 -40.27 -25.35 -16.73
C VAL A 132 -41.30 -24.40 -16.08
N ASP A 133 -40.84 -23.48 -15.24
CA ASP A 133 -41.66 -22.45 -14.60
C ASP A 133 -41.34 -21.07 -15.23
N GLU A 134 -42.39 -20.34 -15.65
CA GLU A 134 -42.29 -18.99 -16.19
C GLU A 134 -41.85 -17.98 -15.12
N TYR A 135 -42.33 -18.14 -13.88
CA TYR A 135 -42.02 -17.24 -12.78
C TYR A 135 -40.61 -17.46 -12.21
N GLY A 136 -40.05 -18.66 -12.39
CA GLY A 136 -38.67 -19.00 -12.03
C GLY A 136 -37.65 -18.84 -13.16
N CYS A 137 -38.07 -18.43 -14.36
CA CYS A 137 -37.20 -18.31 -15.52
C CYS A 137 -36.84 -16.86 -15.83
N ARG A 138 -35.54 -16.59 -15.98
CA ARG A 138 -35.03 -15.25 -16.32
C ARG A 138 -35.46 -14.76 -17.69
N ASP A 139 -35.54 -15.66 -18.66
CA ASP A 139 -35.98 -15.35 -20.03
C ASP A 139 -36.80 -16.53 -20.53
N TRP A 140 -38.07 -16.54 -20.10
CA TRP A 140 -39.01 -17.61 -20.41
C TRP A 140 -39.17 -17.82 -21.92
N HIS A 141 -39.18 -16.75 -22.69
CA HIS A 141 -39.38 -16.81 -24.14
C HIS A 141 -38.15 -17.38 -24.86
N SER A 142 -36.95 -17.08 -24.38
CA SER A 142 -35.68 -17.56 -24.99
C SER A 142 -35.09 -18.79 -24.29
N ARG A 143 -35.80 -19.40 -23.33
CA ARG A 143 -35.29 -20.47 -22.46
C ARG A 143 -34.67 -21.66 -23.20
N PHE A 144 -35.27 -22.07 -24.32
CA PHE A 144 -34.76 -23.18 -25.12
C PHE A 144 -33.46 -22.80 -25.83
N ALA A 145 -33.38 -21.60 -26.40
CA ALA A 145 -32.16 -21.12 -27.04
C ALA A 145 -31.01 -20.97 -26.03
N ILE A 146 -31.30 -20.49 -24.83
CA ILE A 146 -30.33 -20.37 -23.73
C ILE A 146 -29.89 -21.77 -23.27
N ALA A 147 -30.82 -22.70 -23.08
CA ALA A 147 -30.49 -24.07 -22.69
C ALA A 147 -29.64 -24.79 -23.76
N THR A 148 -29.96 -24.65 -25.04
CA THR A 148 -29.17 -25.22 -26.15
C THR A 148 -27.75 -24.66 -26.16
N LYS A 149 -27.61 -23.34 -25.96
CA LYS A 149 -26.30 -22.70 -25.85
C LYS A 149 -25.48 -23.25 -24.66
N ASN A 150 -26.16 -23.66 -23.59
CA ASN A 150 -25.54 -24.24 -22.39
C ASN A 150 -25.50 -25.77 -22.40
N GLY A 151 -25.71 -26.43 -23.55
CA GLY A 151 -25.47 -27.87 -23.72
C GLY A 151 -26.72 -28.76 -23.75
N TRP A 152 -27.93 -28.19 -23.79
CA TRP A 152 -29.15 -28.96 -24.01
C TRP A 152 -29.19 -29.52 -25.43
N LYS A 153 -29.31 -30.85 -25.56
CA LYS A 153 -29.25 -31.56 -26.85
C LYS A 153 -30.61 -31.75 -27.53
N GLY A 154 -31.68 -31.24 -26.93
CA GLY A 154 -33.05 -31.48 -27.37
C GLY A 154 -33.51 -32.90 -27.06
N PHE A 155 -34.81 -33.07 -26.87
CA PHE A 155 -35.51 -34.35 -26.91
C PHE A 155 -36.76 -34.17 -27.77
#